data_AF-A0AAE0DAR6-F1
#
_entry.id   AF-A0AAE0DAR6-F1
#
_cell.length_a   1.000
_cell.length_b   1.000
_cell.length_c   1.000
_cell.angle_alpha   90.00
_cell.angle_beta   90.00
_cell.angle_gamma   90.00
#
_symmetry.space_group_name_H-M   'P 1'
#
loop_
_entity.id
_entity.type
_entity.pdbx_description
1 polymer ?
#
loop_
_entity_poly.entity_id
_entity_poly.type
_entity_poly.pdbx_seq_one_letter_code
_entity_poly.pdbx_strand_id
1 'polypeptide(L)'
;MSGIFGLLPPPRSGPALNRTTLENTAAKIWDLWDLDESFGWDFPMLAMNSLRLGDSQRAVEYLLHSTFQFDDAGYPVGGTRVPTPYFPSSSSLLLAMAMMAGGWDDAEGPHFPESWNVVVEDFVPGL
;
A
#
# COMPACT_ATOMS: atom_id res chain seq x y z
N MET A 1 6.00 -1.04 -11.86
CA MET A 1 6.10 -2.45 -11.43
C MET A 1 5.80 -2.62 -9.94
N SER A 2 6.23 -1.69 -9.07
CA SER A 2 6.04 -1.77 -7.60
C SER A 2 4.57 -1.92 -7.18
N GLY A 3 3.67 -1.08 -7.68
CA GLY A 3 2.24 -1.22 -7.38
C GLY A 3 1.64 -2.57 -7.83
N ILE A 4 2.06 -3.10 -8.97
CA ILE A 4 1.60 -4.41 -9.47
C ILE A 4 2.06 -5.53 -8.54
N PHE A 5 3.30 -5.48 -8.05
CA PHE A 5 3.79 -6.46 -7.09
C PHE A 5 3.01 -6.41 -5.77
N GLY A 6 2.62 -5.22 -5.30
CA GLY A 6 1.77 -5.07 -4.11
C GLY A 6 0.39 -5.72 -4.29
N LEU A 7 -0.25 -5.45 -5.43
CA LEU A 7 -1.64 -5.83 -5.70
C LEU A 7 -1.83 -7.28 -6.15
N LEU A 8 -0.92 -7.82 -6.97
CA LEU A 8 -1.08 -9.14 -7.57
C LEU A 8 -0.10 -10.14 -6.95
N PRO A 9 -0.51 -11.42 -6.81
CA PRO A 9 0.43 -12.46 -6.39
C PRO A 9 1.58 -12.60 -7.39
N PRO A 10 2.75 -13.11 -6.94
CA PRO A 10 3.85 -13.41 -7.84
C PRO A 10 3.42 -14.31 -9.01
N PRO A 11 4.10 -14.22 -10.17
CA PRO A 11 3.76 -15.02 -11.33
C PRO A 11 3.70 -16.51 -11.00
N ARG A 12 2.58 -17.17 -11.32
CA ARG A 12 2.42 -18.64 -11.16
C ARG A 12 3.18 -19.44 -12.22
N SER A 13 3.62 -18.79 -13.30
CA SER A 13 4.42 -19.39 -14.37
C SER A 13 5.46 -18.39 -14.87
N GLY A 14 6.54 -18.93 -15.45
CA GLY A 14 7.68 -18.14 -15.90
C GLY A 14 8.73 -17.89 -14.80
N PRO A 15 9.75 -17.06 -15.07
CA PRO A 15 10.80 -16.76 -14.11
C PRO A 15 10.25 -16.04 -12.88
N ALA A 16 10.74 -16.42 -11.70
CA ALA A 16 10.43 -15.71 -10.47
C ALA A 16 10.89 -14.24 -10.54
N LEU A 17 10.16 -13.36 -9.86
CA LEU A 17 10.56 -11.96 -9.74
C LEU A 17 11.87 -11.84 -8.96
N ASN A 18 12.76 -10.96 -9.43
CA ASN A 18 13.99 -10.67 -8.72
C ASN A 18 13.70 -9.77 -7.52
N ARG A 19 13.76 -10.35 -6.31
CA ARG A 19 13.47 -9.65 -5.05
C ARG A 19 14.38 -8.45 -4.81
N THR A 20 15.69 -8.60 -5.06
CA THR A 20 16.66 -7.50 -4.91
C THR A 20 16.33 -6.33 -5.83
N THR A 21 15.88 -6.59 -7.06
CA THR A 21 15.42 -5.52 -7.97
C THR A 21 14.16 -4.84 -7.44
N LEU A 22 13.22 -5.58 -6.86
CA LEU A 22 12.00 -5.00 -6.26
C LEU A 22 12.34 -4.11 -5.06
N GLU A 23 13.18 -4.59 -4.14
CA GLU A 23 13.65 -3.84 -2.96
C GLU A 23 14.40 -2.57 -3.37
N ASN A 24 15.35 -2.67 -4.30
CA ASN A 24 16.09 -1.51 -4.82
C ASN A 24 15.18 -0.50 -5.53
N THR A 25 14.13 -1.00 -6.19
CA THR A 25 13.14 -0.14 -6.86
C THR A 25 12.27 0.59 -5.83
N ALA A 26 11.80 -0.11 -4.80
CA ALA A 26 11.03 0.48 -3.71
C ALA A 26 11.83 1.55 -2.96
N ALA A 27 13.10 1.28 -2.65
CA ALA A 27 14.00 2.25 -2.05
C ALA A 27 14.16 3.52 -2.92
N LYS A 28 14.37 3.35 -4.23
CA LYS A 28 14.47 4.50 -5.15
C LYS A 28 13.17 5.30 -5.25
N ILE A 29 12.02 4.64 -5.20
CA ILE A 29 10.73 5.35 -5.19
C ILE A 29 10.61 6.17 -3.91
N TRP A 30 10.94 5.59 -2.76
CA TRP A 30 10.93 6.31 -1.50
C TRP A 30 11.85 7.53 -1.50
N ASP A 31 13.07 7.38 -2.03
CA ASP A 31 14.08 8.45 -1.97
C ASP A 31 13.86 9.56 -3.00
N LEU A 32 13.27 9.24 -4.17
CA LEU A 32 13.31 10.13 -5.34
C LEU A 32 11.94 10.51 -5.89
N TRP A 33 10.88 9.76 -5.57
CA TRP A 33 9.57 10.02 -6.15
C TRP A 33 8.97 11.27 -5.53
N ASP A 34 8.50 12.18 -6.39
CA ASP A 34 7.74 13.35 -5.96
C ASP A 34 6.31 12.92 -5.61
N LEU A 35 6.11 12.51 -4.37
CA LEU A 35 4.83 12.02 -3.86
C LEU A 35 3.76 13.12 -3.81
N ASP A 36 4.16 14.39 -3.84
CA ASP A 36 3.23 15.52 -3.88
C ASP A 36 2.48 15.61 -5.22
N GLU A 37 3.08 15.04 -6.27
CA GLU A 37 2.52 14.98 -7.63
C GLU A 37 1.77 13.65 -7.93
N SER A 38 1.45 12.87 -6.90
CA SER A 38 0.68 11.62 -7.01
C SER A 38 -0.83 11.86 -7.16
N PHE A 39 -1.55 10.83 -7.62
CA PHE A 39 -3.00 10.84 -7.86
C PHE A 39 -3.80 10.37 -6.62
N GLY A 40 -3.13 9.97 -5.56
CA GLY A 40 -3.73 9.52 -4.30
C GLY A 40 -3.82 7.99 -4.16
N TRP A 41 -4.25 7.27 -5.19
CA TRP A 41 -4.25 5.78 -5.17
C TRP A 41 -2.82 5.19 -5.18
N ASP A 42 -1.82 6.00 -5.55
CA ASP A 42 -0.41 5.62 -5.50
C ASP A 42 0.03 5.26 -4.08
N PHE A 43 -0.44 5.99 -3.05
CA PHE A 43 -0.01 5.78 -1.67
C PHE A 43 -0.37 4.37 -1.17
N PRO A 44 -1.62 3.90 -1.27
CA PRO A 44 -1.93 2.53 -0.85
C PRO A 44 -1.29 1.47 -1.74
N MET A 45 -1.07 1.75 -3.04
CA MET A 45 -0.35 0.83 -3.92
C MET A 45 1.12 0.66 -3.52
N LEU A 46 1.79 1.74 -3.12
CA LEU A 46 3.14 1.71 -2.58
C LEU A 46 3.17 1.07 -1.20
N ALA A 47 2.15 1.31 -0.36
CA ALA A 47 2.02 0.65 0.93
C ALA A 47 1.91 -0.88 0.79
N MET A 48 1.04 -1.39 -0.08
CA MET A 48 0.93 -2.83 -0.36
C MET A 48 2.23 -3.44 -0.91
N ASN A 49 2.98 -2.68 -1.71
CA ASN A 49 4.31 -3.08 -2.15
C ASN A 49 5.28 -3.26 -0.97
N SER A 50 5.36 -2.25 -0.09
CA SER A 50 6.19 -2.31 1.13
C SER A 50 5.80 -3.47 2.04
N LEU A 51 4.50 -3.73 2.23
CA LEU A 51 4.02 -4.89 3.00
C LEU A 51 4.55 -6.21 2.45
N ARG A 52 4.43 -6.45 1.14
CA ARG A 52 4.95 -7.69 0.53
C ARG A 52 6.47 -7.79 0.58
N LEU A 53 7.18 -6.66 0.68
CA LEU A 53 8.63 -6.63 0.90
C LEU A 53 9.01 -6.85 2.37
N GLY A 54 8.04 -6.87 3.29
CA GLY A 54 8.24 -7.08 4.72
C GLY A 54 8.45 -5.80 5.53
N ASP A 55 8.12 -4.63 4.97
CA ASP A 55 8.31 -3.32 5.59
C ASP A 55 6.95 -2.70 5.95
N SER A 56 6.36 -3.17 7.05
CA SER A 56 5.07 -2.69 7.56
C SER A 56 5.15 -1.25 8.07
N GLN A 57 6.31 -0.81 8.55
CA GLN A 57 6.54 0.57 8.97
C GLN A 57 6.43 1.52 7.79
N ARG A 58 7.14 1.24 6.69
CA ARG A 58 7.05 2.04 5.47
C ARG A 58 5.65 2.06 4.88
N ALA A 59 4.93 0.93 4.96
CA ALA A 59 3.54 0.88 4.51
C ALA A 59 2.66 1.89 5.24
N VAL A 60 2.77 1.96 6.57
CA VAL A 60 2.05 2.96 7.38
C VAL A 60 2.47 4.39 7.02
N GLU A 61 3.76 4.64 6.80
CA GLU A 61 4.26 5.96 6.42
C GLU A 61 3.66 6.45 5.09
N TYR A 62 3.50 5.58 4.08
CA TYR A 62 2.79 5.95 2.85
C TYR A 62 1.32 6.27 3.12
N LEU A 63 0.62 5.48 3.94
CA LEU A 63 -0.80 5.69 4.26
C LEU A 63 -1.04 6.93 5.14
N LEU A 64 0.00 7.43 5.82
CA LEU A 64 -0.05 8.64 6.63
C LEU A 64 0.65 9.83 5.97
N HIS A 65 1.02 9.72 4.70
CA HIS A 65 1.71 10.79 3.99
C HIS A 65 0.84 12.06 3.95
N SER A 66 1.46 13.23 4.12
CA SER A 66 0.77 14.52 4.24
C SER A 66 -0.08 14.89 3.02
N THR A 67 0.21 14.31 1.86
CA THR A 67 -0.51 14.55 0.60
C THR A 67 -1.69 13.57 0.42
N PHE A 68 -1.71 12.46 1.16
CA PHE A 68 -2.81 11.50 1.13
C PHE A 68 -3.89 11.89 2.15
N GLN A 69 -4.77 12.81 1.76
CA GLN A 69 -5.72 13.47 2.67
C GLN A 69 -7.18 13.17 2.34
N PHE A 70 -8.01 13.20 3.38
CA PHE A 70 -9.45 13.05 3.34
C PHE A 70 -10.10 14.24 4.05
N ASP A 71 -11.25 14.69 3.56
CA ASP A 71 -12.01 15.78 4.19
C ASP A 71 -12.75 15.29 5.46
N ASP A 72 -13.50 16.18 6.09
CA ASP A 72 -14.26 15.90 7.32
C ASP A 72 -15.41 14.92 7.11
N ALA A 73 -15.88 14.75 5.87
CA ALA A 73 -16.84 13.73 5.48
C ALA A 73 -16.18 12.40 5.07
N GLY A 74 -14.84 12.33 5.06
CA GLY A 74 -14.07 11.15 4.68
C GLY A 74 -13.92 10.96 3.17
N TYR A 75 -14.21 11.97 2.36
CA TYR A 75 -13.94 11.92 0.93
C TYR A 75 -12.46 12.21 0.65
N PRO A 76 -11.81 11.48 -0.28
CA PRO A 76 -10.47 11.82 -0.71
C PRO A 76 -10.48 13.22 -1.31
N VAL A 77 -9.71 14.13 -0.70
CA VAL A 77 -9.67 15.55 -1.10
C VAL A 77 -9.28 15.67 -2.56
N GLY A 78 -8.49 14.73 -3.10
CA GLY A 78 -7.92 14.88 -4.43
C GLY A 78 -6.87 15.98 -4.44
N GLY A 79 -5.70 15.67 -4.99
CA GLY A 79 -4.60 16.64 -5.07
C GLY A 79 -4.77 17.60 -6.24
N THR A 80 -3.67 18.26 -6.62
CA THR A 80 -3.59 19.08 -7.86
C THR A 80 -3.86 18.29 -9.14
N ARG A 81 -3.77 16.95 -9.07
CA ARG A 81 -3.85 16.03 -10.21
C ARG A 81 -5.25 15.49 -10.51
N VAL A 82 -6.13 15.43 -9.52
CA VAL A 82 -7.45 14.78 -9.64
C VAL A 82 -8.53 15.55 -8.88
N PRO A 83 -9.75 15.67 -9.41
CA PRO A 83 -10.84 16.35 -8.72
C PRO A 83 -11.38 15.52 -7.55
N THR A 84 -11.86 16.21 -6.52
CA THR A 84 -12.64 15.66 -5.41
C THR A 84 -14.05 15.24 -5.88
N PRO A 85 -14.62 14.10 -5.45
CA PRO A 85 -13.96 13.00 -4.73
C PRO A 85 -13.27 12.02 -5.69
N TYR A 86 -12.02 11.65 -5.40
CA TYR A 86 -11.29 10.64 -6.16
C TYR A 86 -11.34 9.27 -5.48
N PHE A 87 -12.46 8.55 -5.67
CA PHE A 87 -12.72 7.27 -4.99
C PHE A 87 -11.67 6.15 -5.13
N PRO A 88 -10.83 6.09 -6.18
CA PRO A 88 -9.73 5.12 -6.19
C PRO A 88 -8.82 5.23 -4.96
N SER A 89 -8.66 6.42 -4.36
CA SER A 89 -7.94 6.60 -3.09
C SER A 89 -8.61 5.88 -1.92
N SER A 90 -9.93 6.02 -1.74
CA SER A 90 -10.66 5.32 -0.67
C SER A 90 -10.61 3.81 -0.86
N SER A 91 -10.90 3.34 -2.08
CA SER A 91 -10.93 1.90 -2.36
C SER A 91 -9.57 1.24 -2.17
N SER A 92 -8.49 1.91 -2.60
CA SER A 92 -7.13 1.39 -2.44
C SER A 92 -6.66 1.46 -0.97
N LEU A 93 -7.06 2.48 -0.20
CA LEU A 93 -6.80 2.51 1.25
C LEU A 93 -7.46 1.34 1.96
N LEU A 94 -8.74 1.08 1.68
CA LEU A 94 -9.47 -0.04 2.29
C LEU A 94 -8.82 -1.38 1.93
N LEU A 95 -8.38 -1.54 0.68
CA LEU A 95 -7.66 -2.74 0.25
C LEU A 95 -6.32 -2.90 0.97
N ALA A 96 -5.52 -1.84 1.05
CA ALA A 96 -4.24 -1.88 1.76
C ALA A 96 -4.43 -2.19 3.25
N MET A 97 -5.43 -1.58 3.90
CA MET A 97 -5.74 -1.86 5.30
C MET A 97 -6.24 -3.30 5.50
N ALA A 98 -7.08 -3.82 4.60
CA ALA A 98 -7.51 -5.22 4.64
C ALA A 98 -6.32 -6.18 4.50
N MET A 99 -5.37 -5.87 3.62
CA MET A 99 -4.14 -6.63 3.44
C MET A 99 -3.21 -6.53 4.66
N MET A 100 -3.12 -5.37 5.31
CA MET A 100 -2.43 -5.22 6.60
C MET A 100 -3.09 -6.04 7.71
N ALA A 101 -4.42 -6.15 7.72
CA ALA A 101 -5.16 -6.83 8.77
C ALA A 101 -5.19 -8.35 8.60
N GLY A 102 -5.48 -8.84 7.39
CA GLY A 102 -5.70 -10.26 7.10
C GLY A 102 -4.56 -10.96 6.36
N GLY A 103 -3.63 -10.22 5.76
CA GLY A 103 -2.55 -10.79 4.96
C GLY A 103 -3.00 -11.25 3.57
N TRP A 104 -2.25 -12.17 2.98
CA TRP A 104 -2.45 -12.75 1.62
C TRP A 104 -2.09 -14.25 1.62
N ASP A 105 -2.35 -14.95 0.51
CA ASP A 105 -2.25 -16.43 0.36
C ASP A 105 -1.02 -17.11 1.02
N ASP A 106 0.15 -16.46 1.09
CA ASP A 106 1.40 -17.03 1.64
C ASP A 106 1.93 -16.29 2.88
N ALA A 107 1.19 -15.30 3.38
CA ALA A 107 1.54 -14.54 4.58
C ALA A 107 0.25 -14.05 5.25
N GLU A 108 -0.50 -14.99 5.81
CA GLU A 108 -1.76 -14.72 6.50
C GLU A 108 -1.54 -13.97 7.82
N GLY A 109 -2.59 -13.26 8.27
CA GLY A 109 -2.62 -12.57 9.55
C GLY A 109 -2.16 -11.12 9.48
N PRO A 110 -2.06 -10.45 10.64
CA PRO A 110 -1.78 -9.02 10.71
C PRO A 110 -0.31 -8.67 10.42
N HIS A 111 -0.10 -7.65 9.58
CA HIS A 111 1.17 -7.07 9.16
C HIS A 111 1.25 -5.59 9.54
N PHE A 112 1.42 -5.32 10.83
CA PHE A 112 1.60 -3.97 11.38
C PHE A 112 3.01 -3.79 11.96
N PRO A 113 3.43 -2.55 12.28
CA PRO A 113 4.69 -2.34 12.99
C PRO A 113 4.71 -3.10 14.33
N GLU A 114 5.83 -3.77 14.64
CA GLU A 114 5.96 -4.63 15.83
C GLU A 114 5.68 -3.89 17.15
N SER A 115 5.88 -2.57 17.18
CA SER A 115 5.63 -1.73 18.36
C SER A 115 4.15 -1.44 18.62
N TRP A 116 3.26 -1.80 17.69
CA TRP A 116 1.82 -1.52 17.81
C TRP A 116 1.09 -2.70 18.44
N ASN A 117 0.27 -2.42 19.45
CA ASN A 117 -0.68 -3.40 19.99
C ASN A 117 -1.98 -3.37 19.18
N VAL A 118 -2.04 -4.17 18.11
CA VAL A 118 -3.17 -4.18 17.16
C VAL A 118 -4.12 -5.34 17.47
N VAL A 119 -5.42 -5.05 17.44
CA VAL A 119 -6.49 -6.06 17.48
C VAL A 119 -7.14 -6.10 16.10
N VAL A 120 -7.25 -7.30 15.53
CA VAL A 120 -7.91 -7.55 14.25
C VAL A 120 -9.01 -8.59 14.45
N GLU A 121 -10.20 -8.32 13.95
CA GLU A 121 -11.36 -9.19 14.04
C GLU A 121 -11.93 -9.43 12.63
N ASP A 122 -12.25 -10.69 12.31
CA ASP A 122 -12.96 -11.12 11.10
C ASP A 122 -12.35 -10.75 9.73
N PHE A 123 -11.08 -10.30 9.69
CA PHE A 123 -10.33 -10.19 8.44
C PHE A 123 -9.80 -11.56 8.01
N VAL A 124 -10.00 -11.86 6.73
CA VAL A 124 -9.41 -13.02 6.05
C VAL A 124 -8.33 -12.53 5.09
N PRO A 125 -7.37 -13.39 4.72
CA PRO A 125 -6.41 -13.06 3.68
C PRO A 125 -7.11 -12.55 2.42
N GLY A 126 -6.68 -11.36 1.97
CA GLY A 126 -7.19 -10.70 0.79
C GLY A 126 -6.06 -10.58 -0.23
N LEU A 127 -6.24 -11.24 -1.39
CA LEU A 127 -5.30 -11.36 -2.52
C LEU A 127 -4.26 -12.50 -2.42
#